data_AF-Q08CF4-F1
#
_entry.id   AF-Q08CF4-F1
#
_cell.length_a   1.000
_cell.length_b   1.000
_cell.length_c   1.000
_cell.angle_alpha   90.00
_cell.angle_beta   90.00
_cell.angle_gamma   90.00
#
_symmetry.space_group_name_H-M   'P 1'
#
loop_
_entity.id
_entity.type
_entity.pdbx_description
1 polymer ?
#
loop_
_entity_poly.entity_id
_entity_poly.type
_entity_poly.pdbx_seq_one_letter_code
_entity_poly.pdbx_strand_id
1 'polypeptide(L)'
;MLAIKIINVSVRDVRFPTSLEQHGSDAMHTDPDYSVAYVVLETDKAELKGYGLTFTVGRGTEIVVCAVKALSTLVVGKTLEEITSDFRGFYRLLSSDGQMRWIGPEKGVIHLATAAVLNAVWDLWARVERKPLWKLLVDMDPAKLISCIDFRYLTDALTEQEALDILVKGKKDQKSREEQMLKEGYPAYTTSCAWLGYTDQQLTQLCNEALAQGWTKFKVKVGADLQDDIRRCSLIRKLIGPNNTLMIDANQRWDVNEAITWVTKLAEFQPLWIEEPTCPDDILGHASISKALAPLGIGVASGEQHQI
;
A
#
# COMPACT_ATOMS: atom_id res chain seq x y z
N MET A 1 18.04 -21.81 21.37
CA MET A 1 16.68 -22.30 21.07
C MET A 1 16.77 -23.24 19.89
N LEU A 2 15.95 -24.30 19.82
CA LEU A 2 15.83 -25.14 18.62
C LEU A 2 15.37 -24.24 17.46
N ALA A 3 16.04 -24.32 16.31
CA ALA A 3 15.73 -23.54 15.12
C ALA A 3 14.27 -23.74 14.69
N ILE A 4 13.65 -22.73 14.09
CA ILE A 4 12.26 -22.80 13.60
C ILE A 4 12.32 -23.01 12.09
N LYS A 5 12.03 -24.24 11.64
CA LYS A 5 12.17 -24.60 10.22
C LYS A 5 10.83 -24.46 9.50
N ILE A 6 10.82 -23.76 8.36
CA ILE A 6 9.65 -23.70 7.47
C ILE A 6 9.54 -25.04 6.75
N ILE A 7 8.46 -25.77 6.98
CA ILE A 7 8.24 -27.11 6.41
C ILE A 7 7.27 -27.09 5.22
N ASN A 8 6.44 -26.06 5.11
CA ASN A 8 5.47 -25.92 4.04
C ASN A 8 5.09 -24.45 3.82
N VAL A 9 4.75 -24.12 2.59
CA VAL A 9 4.17 -22.83 2.18
C VAL A 9 2.88 -23.12 1.45
N SER A 10 1.74 -22.83 2.08
CA SER A 10 0.44 -22.94 1.43
C SER A 10 -0.04 -21.58 0.96
N VAL A 11 -0.78 -21.55 -0.15
CA VAL A 11 -1.37 -20.32 -0.70
C VAL A 11 -2.78 -20.59 -1.20
N ARG A 12 -3.70 -19.67 -0.89
CA ARG A 12 -5.12 -19.74 -1.26
C ARG A 12 -5.52 -18.52 -2.08
N ASP A 13 -6.32 -18.76 -3.11
CA ASP A 13 -7.05 -17.71 -3.83
C ASP A 13 -8.32 -17.40 -3.03
N VAL A 14 -8.43 -16.17 -2.52
CA VAL A 14 -9.58 -15.72 -1.74
C VAL A 14 -10.15 -14.48 -2.40
N ARG A 15 -11.44 -14.51 -2.75
CA ARG A 15 -12.13 -13.41 -3.45
C ARG A 15 -13.40 -13.03 -2.73
N PHE A 16 -13.66 -11.73 -2.65
CA PHE A 16 -14.85 -11.15 -2.07
C PHE A 16 -15.65 -10.46 -3.18
N PRO A 17 -16.96 -10.70 -3.29
CA PRO A 17 -17.78 -10.19 -4.40
C PRO A 17 -18.18 -8.72 -4.19
N THR A 18 -17.19 -7.83 -4.02
CA THR A 18 -17.40 -6.39 -3.75
C THR A 18 -18.03 -5.66 -4.92
N SER A 19 -17.88 -6.18 -6.14
CA SER A 19 -18.47 -5.60 -7.35
C SER A 19 -20.01 -5.60 -7.33
N LEU A 20 -20.64 -6.53 -6.59
CA LEU A 20 -22.11 -6.62 -6.47
C LEU A 20 -22.74 -5.36 -5.89
N GLU A 21 -22.01 -4.66 -5.01
CA GLU A 21 -22.45 -3.42 -4.36
C GLU A 21 -21.62 -2.20 -4.81
N GLN A 22 -20.81 -2.35 -5.87
CA GLN A 22 -19.94 -1.30 -6.44
C GLN A 22 -18.93 -0.71 -5.43
N HIS A 23 -18.62 -1.45 -4.37
CA HIS A 23 -17.59 -1.06 -3.41
C HIS A 23 -16.21 -1.12 -4.07
N GLY A 24 -15.41 -0.07 -3.88
CA GLY A 24 -14.08 0.02 -4.47
C GLY A 24 -14.06 0.47 -5.93
N SER A 25 -15.22 0.70 -6.56
CA SER A 25 -15.28 1.18 -7.94
C SER A 25 -14.63 2.55 -8.11
N ASP A 26 -13.79 2.67 -9.13
CA ASP A 26 -13.11 3.90 -9.53
C ASP A 26 -13.14 4.07 -11.06
N ALA A 27 -12.48 5.13 -11.58
CA ALA A 27 -12.55 5.48 -12.99
C ALA A 27 -11.82 4.49 -13.91
N MET A 28 -10.90 3.69 -13.35
CA MET A 28 -10.13 2.67 -14.06
C MET A 28 -10.65 1.27 -13.75
N HIS A 29 -10.88 0.96 -12.48
CA HIS A 29 -11.37 -0.33 -12.00
C HIS A 29 -12.87 -0.20 -11.65
N THR A 30 -13.73 -0.43 -12.63
CA THR A 30 -15.17 -0.18 -12.49
C THR A 30 -15.92 -1.25 -11.70
N ASP A 31 -15.42 -2.48 -11.70
CA ASP A 31 -16.08 -3.66 -11.10
C ASP A 31 -15.11 -4.55 -10.29
N PRO A 32 -14.34 -4.00 -9.33
CA PRO A 32 -13.34 -4.78 -8.61
C PRO A 32 -13.98 -5.79 -7.65
N ASP A 33 -13.50 -7.03 -7.69
CA ASP A 33 -13.73 -8.03 -6.65
C ASP A 33 -12.48 -8.13 -5.79
N TYR A 34 -12.49 -7.47 -4.64
CA TYR A 34 -11.35 -7.44 -3.73
C TYR A 34 -10.90 -8.87 -3.42
N SER A 35 -9.65 -9.15 -3.73
CA SER A 35 -9.11 -10.51 -3.72
C SER A 35 -7.69 -10.51 -3.16
N VAL A 36 -7.30 -11.64 -2.58
CA VAL A 36 -5.96 -11.82 -2.03
C VAL A 36 -5.39 -13.19 -2.37
N ALA A 37 -4.09 -13.22 -2.68
CA ALA A 37 -3.32 -14.46 -2.60
C ALA A 37 -2.85 -14.62 -1.15
N TYR A 38 -3.52 -15.47 -0.39
CA TYR A 38 -3.32 -15.63 1.05
C TYR A 38 -2.32 -16.76 1.36
N VAL A 39 -1.16 -16.39 1.89
CA VAL A 39 0.00 -17.26 2.14
C VAL A 39 0.08 -17.65 3.61
N VAL A 40 0.36 -18.93 3.88
CA VAL A 40 0.67 -19.45 5.22
C VAL A 40 2.00 -20.19 5.17
N LEU A 41 2.96 -19.76 5.99
CA LEU A 41 4.18 -20.49 6.30
C LEU A 41 3.92 -21.40 7.50
N GLU A 42 4.03 -22.70 7.29
CA GLU A 42 3.95 -23.69 8.36
C GLU A 42 5.35 -24.09 8.79
N THR A 43 5.57 -24.20 10.10
CA THR A 43 6.86 -24.58 10.66
C THR A 43 6.83 -25.96 11.32
N ASP A 44 7.99 -26.49 11.64
CA ASP A 44 8.17 -27.70 12.44
C ASP A 44 7.64 -27.58 13.88
N LYS A 45 7.28 -26.36 14.29
CA LYS A 45 6.55 -26.06 15.53
C LYS A 45 5.12 -25.66 15.18
N ALA A 46 4.18 -26.58 15.40
CA ALA A 46 2.80 -26.46 14.91
C ALA A 46 2.08 -25.16 15.34
N GLU A 47 2.46 -24.61 16.49
CA GLU A 47 1.92 -23.37 17.07
C GLU A 47 2.49 -22.08 16.42
N LEU A 48 3.58 -22.18 15.66
CA LEU A 48 4.22 -21.06 14.99
C LEU A 48 3.97 -21.12 13.48
N LYS A 49 3.19 -20.16 13.00
CA LYS A 49 2.87 -19.98 11.59
C LYS A 49 3.04 -18.52 11.21
N GLY A 50 3.47 -18.28 9.97
CA GLY A 50 3.52 -16.95 9.36
C GLY A 50 2.36 -16.75 8.40
N TYR A 51 1.74 -15.59 8.40
CA TYR A 51 0.61 -15.25 7.55
C TYR A 51 0.94 -14.00 6.72
N GLY A 52 0.77 -14.11 5.41
CA GLY A 52 1.01 -13.02 4.49
C GLY A 52 -0.06 -12.97 3.41
N LEU A 53 -0.22 -11.81 2.80
CA LEU A 53 -1.09 -11.63 1.66
C LEU A 53 -0.52 -10.58 0.72
N THR A 54 -0.98 -10.63 -0.52
CA THR A 54 -0.92 -9.52 -1.46
C THR A 54 -2.30 -9.33 -2.07
N PHE A 55 -2.62 -8.09 -2.41
CA PHE A 55 -3.95 -7.67 -2.85
C PHE A 55 -4.06 -7.65 -4.38
N THR A 56 -5.25 -7.97 -4.87
CA THR A 56 -5.65 -7.94 -6.28
C THR A 56 -7.15 -7.62 -6.36
N VAL A 57 -7.68 -7.38 -7.56
CA VAL A 57 -9.09 -7.00 -7.77
C VAL A 57 -9.90 -8.05 -8.55
N GLY A 58 -9.58 -9.34 -8.38
CA GLY A 58 -10.39 -10.45 -8.89
C GLY A 58 -9.63 -11.35 -9.87
N ARG A 59 -9.87 -11.15 -11.17
CA ARG A 59 -9.17 -11.89 -12.24
C ARG A 59 -7.65 -11.67 -12.13
N GLY A 60 -6.86 -12.73 -12.26
CA GLY A 60 -5.40 -12.68 -12.11
C GLY A 60 -4.88 -13.08 -10.72
N THR A 61 -5.75 -13.18 -9.71
CA THR A 61 -5.35 -13.69 -8.37
C THR A 61 -4.74 -15.09 -8.49
N GLU A 62 -5.30 -15.94 -9.34
CA GLU A 62 -4.83 -17.31 -9.60
C GLU A 62 -3.40 -17.34 -10.17
N ILE A 63 -3.00 -16.30 -10.90
CA ILE A 63 -1.66 -16.16 -11.48
C ILE A 63 -0.67 -15.78 -10.37
N VAL A 64 -1.05 -14.87 -9.46
CA VAL A 64 -0.24 -14.55 -8.27
C VAL A 64 -0.07 -15.77 -7.38
N VAL A 65 -1.14 -16.56 -7.18
CA VAL A 65 -1.09 -17.84 -6.46
C VAL A 65 -0.10 -18.81 -7.12
N CYS A 66 -0.08 -18.87 -8.46
CA CYS A 66 0.90 -19.67 -9.20
C CYS A 66 2.34 -19.19 -8.94
N ALA A 67 2.58 -17.88 -8.97
CA ALA A 67 3.89 -17.31 -8.68
C ALA A 67 4.35 -17.57 -7.22
N VAL A 68 3.45 -17.51 -6.23
CA VAL A 68 3.77 -17.88 -4.84
C VAL A 68 4.16 -19.35 -4.75
N LYS A 69 3.45 -20.25 -5.45
CA LYS A 69 3.81 -21.67 -5.49
C LYS A 69 5.21 -21.88 -6.10
N ALA A 70 5.57 -21.13 -7.13
CA ALA A 70 6.91 -21.17 -7.71
C ALA A 70 7.98 -20.72 -6.70
N LEU A 71 7.75 -19.61 -5.99
CA LEU A 71 8.68 -19.10 -4.96
C LEU A 71 8.80 -20.03 -3.74
N SER A 72 7.79 -20.84 -3.44
CA SER A 72 7.77 -21.72 -2.26
C SER A 72 8.98 -22.65 -2.18
N THR A 73 9.50 -23.10 -3.32
CA THR A 73 10.66 -24.01 -3.37
C THR A 73 11.95 -23.36 -2.88
N LEU A 74 12.02 -22.03 -2.89
CA LEU A 74 13.15 -21.26 -2.37
C LEU A 74 13.02 -20.99 -0.87
N VAL A 75 11.85 -21.26 -0.27
CA VAL A 75 11.53 -20.93 1.13
C VAL A 75 11.46 -22.18 2.01
N VAL A 76 10.83 -23.25 1.52
CA VAL A 76 10.71 -24.51 2.26
C VAL A 76 12.09 -25.07 2.60
N GLY A 77 12.27 -25.48 3.85
CA GLY A 77 13.51 -26.04 4.36
C GLY A 77 14.42 -25.02 5.04
N LYS A 78 14.20 -23.72 4.85
CA LYS A 78 14.95 -22.67 5.57
C LYS A 78 14.44 -22.52 6.99
N THR A 79 15.35 -22.13 7.88
CA THR A 79 15.01 -21.74 9.25
C THR A 79 14.77 -20.24 9.34
N LEU A 80 13.94 -19.82 10.30
CA LEU A 80 13.70 -18.41 10.56
C LEU A 80 15.00 -17.69 10.96
N GLU A 81 15.89 -18.38 11.67
CA GLU A 81 17.20 -17.85 12.08
C GLU A 81 18.13 -17.60 10.88
N GLU A 82 18.17 -18.51 9.90
CA GLU A 82 18.90 -18.30 8.63
C GLU A 82 18.36 -17.09 7.87
N ILE A 83 17.03 -16.96 7.79
CA ILE A 83 16.39 -15.84 7.07
C ILE A 83 16.62 -14.51 7.79
N THR A 84 16.40 -14.46 9.10
CA THR A 84 16.49 -13.21 9.86
C THR A 84 17.92 -12.78 10.12
N SER A 85 18.91 -13.68 10.10
CA SER A 85 20.33 -13.30 10.22
C SER A 85 20.86 -12.58 8.97
N ASP A 86 20.43 -12.99 7.77
CA ASP A 86 20.73 -12.33 6.48
C ASP A 86 19.45 -12.07 5.66
N PHE A 87 18.61 -11.17 6.18
CA PHE A 87 17.32 -10.87 5.56
C PHE A 87 17.47 -10.21 4.20
N ARG A 88 18.49 -9.37 3.99
CA ARG A 88 18.84 -8.79 2.69
C ARG A 88 19.21 -9.88 1.67
N GLY A 89 19.99 -10.88 2.06
CA GLY A 89 20.30 -12.03 1.22
C GLY A 89 19.06 -12.84 0.86
N PHE A 90 18.17 -13.07 1.84
CA PHE A 90 16.88 -13.74 1.60
C PHE A 90 15.94 -12.93 0.69
N TYR A 91 15.88 -11.61 0.85
CA TYR A 91 15.16 -10.72 -0.06
C TYR A 91 15.66 -10.89 -1.50
N ARG A 92 16.98 -10.82 -1.71
CA ARG A 92 17.63 -10.98 -3.01
C ARG A 92 17.42 -12.37 -3.61
N LEU A 93 17.36 -13.42 -2.78
CA LEU A 93 17.03 -14.76 -3.24
C LEU A 93 15.65 -14.80 -3.92
N LEU A 94 14.66 -14.10 -3.36
CA LEU A 94 13.30 -14.08 -3.91
C LEU A 94 13.13 -13.04 -5.03
N SER A 95 13.77 -11.87 -4.92
CA SER A 95 13.59 -10.76 -5.85
C SER A 95 14.51 -10.83 -7.07
N SER A 96 15.64 -11.55 -6.95
CA SER A 96 16.72 -11.55 -7.93
C SER A 96 17.23 -12.96 -8.26
N ASP A 97 16.40 -14.00 -8.05
CA ASP A 97 16.63 -15.33 -8.62
C ASP A 97 16.94 -15.22 -10.12
N GLY A 98 17.96 -15.96 -10.58
CA GLY A 98 18.52 -15.78 -11.93
C GLY A 98 17.53 -15.97 -13.07
N GLN A 99 16.45 -16.74 -12.86
CA GLN A 99 15.41 -16.98 -13.85
C GLN A 99 14.14 -16.21 -13.52
N MET A 100 13.65 -16.29 -12.28
CA MET A 100 12.36 -15.69 -11.91
C MET A 100 12.39 -14.15 -11.97
N ARG A 101 13.56 -13.51 -11.83
CA ARG A 101 13.68 -12.07 -12.04
C ARG A 101 13.31 -11.63 -13.46
N TRP A 102 13.41 -12.51 -14.46
CA TRP A 102 13.15 -12.18 -15.86
C TRP A 102 11.66 -11.88 -16.14
N ILE A 103 10.76 -12.40 -15.32
CA ILE A 103 9.32 -12.11 -15.40
C ILE A 103 8.89 -10.90 -14.55
N GLY A 104 9.86 -10.17 -13.98
CA GLY A 104 9.70 -8.87 -13.33
C GLY A 104 10.59 -7.85 -14.04
N PRO A 105 11.79 -7.52 -13.52
CA PRO A 105 12.30 -7.72 -12.16
C PRO A 105 11.69 -6.73 -11.17
N GLU A 106 11.48 -7.15 -9.92
CA GLU A 106 10.96 -6.29 -8.82
C GLU A 106 9.67 -5.51 -9.17
N LYS A 107 8.83 -6.09 -10.05
CA LYS A 107 7.53 -5.54 -10.44
C LYS A 107 6.52 -6.64 -10.81
N GLY A 108 5.25 -6.23 -10.94
CA GLY A 108 4.16 -7.10 -11.41
C GLY A 108 3.92 -8.35 -10.56
N VAL A 109 3.40 -9.40 -11.19
CA VAL A 109 2.92 -10.63 -10.54
C VAL A 109 3.99 -11.29 -9.66
N ILE A 110 5.22 -11.42 -10.16
CA ILE A 110 6.29 -12.10 -9.42
C ILE A 110 6.63 -11.33 -8.13
N HIS A 111 6.63 -9.99 -8.18
CA HIS A 111 6.94 -9.19 -7.01
C HIS A 111 5.77 -9.08 -6.03
N LEU A 112 4.53 -9.11 -6.50
CA LEU A 112 3.36 -9.29 -5.63
C LEU A 112 3.43 -10.62 -4.86
N ALA A 113 3.85 -11.71 -5.53
CA ALA A 113 4.06 -13.00 -4.88
C ALA A 113 5.23 -12.96 -3.87
N THR A 114 6.35 -12.30 -4.22
CA THR A 114 7.47 -12.05 -3.29
C THR A 114 6.98 -11.29 -2.06
N ALA A 115 6.18 -10.24 -2.23
CA ALA A 115 5.62 -9.47 -1.12
C ALA A 115 4.76 -10.32 -0.18
N ALA A 116 3.87 -11.16 -0.72
CA ALA A 116 3.03 -12.05 0.09
C ALA A 116 3.86 -13.02 0.95
N VAL A 117 4.93 -13.59 0.39
CA VAL A 117 5.87 -14.49 1.10
C VAL A 117 6.65 -13.73 2.18
N LEU A 118 7.23 -12.57 1.83
CA LEU A 118 7.99 -11.76 2.80
C LEU A 118 7.12 -11.24 3.95
N ASN A 119 5.87 -10.85 3.66
CA ASN A 119 4.89 -10.48 4.68
C ASN A 119 4.65 -11.64 5.66
N ALA A 120 4.54 -12.86 5.15
CA ALA A 120 4.37 -14.04 6.00
C ALA A 120 5.61 -14.33 6.86
N VAL A 121 6.82 -14.06 6.36
CA VAL A 121 8.06 -14.18 7.14
C VAL A 121 8.11 -13.12 8.26
N TRP A 122 7.75 -11.87 7.96
CA TRP A 122 7.69 -10.80 8.96
C TRP A 122 6.65 -11.07 10.05
N ASP A 123 5.48 -11.58 9.68
CA ASP A 123 4.46 -12.01 10.65
C ASP A 123 4.95 -13.18 11.51
N LEU A 124 5.60 -14.20 10.91
CA LEU A 124 6.22 -15.29 11.68
C LEU A 124 7.26 -14.76 12.68
N TRP A 125 8.15 -13.86 12.23
CA TRP A 125 9.18 -13.27 13.08
C TRP A 125 8.56 -12.50 14.25
N ALA A 126 7.57 -11.65 13.99
CA ALA A 126 6.87 -10.89 15.02
C ALA A 126 6.16 -11.80 16.05
N ARG A 127 5.57 -12.91 15.60
CA ARG A 127 4.93 -13.91 16.48
C ARG A 127 5.92 -14.63 17.38
N VAL A 128 7.08 -15.02 16.83
CA VAL A 128 8.17 -15.64 17.60
C VAL A 128 8.67 -14.71 18.69
N GLU A 129 8.84 -13.43 18.35
CA GLU A 129 9.23 -12.37 19.28
C GLU A 129 8.08 -11.90 20.20
N ARG A 130 6.87 -12.42 20.00
CA ARG A 130 5.64 -12.07 20.73
C ARG A 130 5.36 -10.56 20.75
N LYS A 131 5.59 -9.91 19.60
CA LYS A 131 5.35 -8.48 19.40
C LYS A 131 4.41 -8.27 18.22
N PRO A 132 3.55 -7.22 18.25
CA PRO A 132 2.98 -6.74 17.00
C PRO A 132 4.12 -6.25 16.08
N LEU A 133 3.95 -6.38 14.76
CA LEU A 133 5.01 -6.08 13.79
C LEU A 133 5.59 -4.66 13.95
N TRP A 134 4.75 -3.66 14.18
CA TRP A 134 5.21 -2.28 14.40
C TRP A 134 6.18 -2.19 15.60
N LYS A 135 5.92 -2.94 16.67
CA LYS A 135 6.75 -2.95 17.87
C LYS A 135 8.03 -3.74 17.67
N LEU A 136 7.99 -4.81 16.87
CA LEU A 136 9.21 -5.51 16.43
C LEU A 136 10.15 -4.54 15.72
N LEU A 137 9.64 -3.76 14.76
CA LEU A 137 10.43 -2.78 13.99
C LEU A 137 10.95 -1.63 14.85
N VAL A 138 10.11 -1.08 15.72
CA VAL A 138 10.47 -0.02 16.67
C VAL A 138 11.57 -0.49 17.63
N ASP A 139 11.44 -1.68 18.21
CA ASP A 139 12.42 -2.22 19.14
C ASP A 139 13.72 -2.71 18.48
N MET A 140 13.70 -2.93 17.16
CA MET A 140 14.86 -3.42 16.42
C MET A 140 16.05 -2.46 16.57
N ASP A 141 17.23 -3.04 16.71
CA ASP A 141 18.47 -2.27 16.60
C ASP A 141 18.57 -1.62 15.20
N PRO A 142 18.94 -0.34 15.08
CA PRO A 142 19.03 0.33 13.79
C PRO A 142 19.90 -0.40 12.77
N ALA A 143 21.08 -0.90 13.16
CA ALA A 143 21.96 -1.63 12.25
C ALA A 143 21.30 -2.96 11.82
N LYS A 144 20.56 -3.61 12.71
CA LYS A 144 19.77 -4.79 12.36
C LYS A 144 18.67 -4.46 11.33
N LEU A 145 17.96 -3.34 11.49
CA LEU A 145 16.94 -2.92 10.52
C LEU A 145 17.55 -2.62 9.15
N ILE A 146 18.68 -1.91 9.11
CA ILE A 146 19.45 -1.65 7.88
C ILE A 146 19.91 -2.96 7.20
N SER A 147 20.27 -3.98 7.99
CA SER A 147 20.64 -5.31 7.45
C SER A 147 19.50 -6.03 6.73
N CYS A 148 18.25 -5.57 6.88
CA CYS A 148 17.08 -6.14 6.20
C CYS A 148 16.73 -5.48 4.87
N ILE A 149 17.33 -4.33 4.54
CA ILE A 149 17.01 -3.52 3.36
C ILE A 149 18.02 -3.82 2.24
N ASP A 150 17.55 -3.99 1.00
CA ASP A 150 18.43 -4.00 -0.17
C ASP A 150 18.66 -2.56 -0.68
N PHE A 151 19.90 -2.09 -0.63
CA PHE A 151 20.27 -0.73 -1.08
C PHE A 151 20.70 -0.68 -2.55
N ARG A 152 20.62 -1.80 -3.28
CA ARG A 152 20.91 -1.83 -4.72
C ARG A 152 19.96 -0.84 -5.44
N TYR A 153 20.54 0.03 -6.25
CA TYR A 153 19.85 1.12 -6.97
C TYR A 153 19.34 2.29 -6.13
N LEU A 154 19.70 2.38 -4.83
CA LEU A 154 19.29 3.48 -3.96
C LEU A 154 20.45 4.38 -3.51
N THR A 155 21.69 3.94 -3.59
CA THR A 155 22.83 4.57 -2.91
C THR A 155 23.21 5.97 -3.41
N ASP A 156 22.72 6.38 -4.58
CA ASP A 156 22.84 7.74 -5.11
C ASP A 156 21.83 8.72 -4.49
N ALA A 157 20.77 8.21 -3.85
CA ALA A 157 19.76 9.00 -3.14
C ALA A 157 19.73 8.75 -1.62
N LEU A 158 20.06 7.53 -1.17
CA LEU A 158 20.10 7.13 0.22
C LEU A 158 21.09 5.97 0.42
N THR A 159 22.22 6.26 1.06
CA THR A 159 23.22 5.26 1.45
C THR A 159 22.81 4.51 2.73
N GLU A 160 23.49 3.39 3.02
CA GLU A 160 23.29 2.65 4.28
C GLU A 160 23.58 3.51 5.52
N GLN A 161 24.63 4.36 5.44
CA GLN A 161 25.01 5.23 6.55
C GLN A 161 23.97 6.33 6.77
N GLU A 162 23.48 6.97 5.71
CA GLU A 162 22.43 8.00 5.83
C GLU A 162 21.13 7.41 6.39
N ALA A 163 20.75 6.21 5.94
CA ALA A 163 19.60 5.50 6.50
C ALA A 163 19.81 5.16 7.98
N LEU A 164 21.00 4.71 8.37
CA LEU A 164 21.35 4.45 9.76
C LEU A 164 21.26 5.74 10.61
N ASP A 165 21.79 6.85 10.11
CA ASP A 165 21.77 8.14 10.80
C ASP A 165 20.33 8.63 11.03
N ILE A 166 19.43 8.42 10.06
CA ILE A 166 17.99 8.69 10.20
C ILE A 166 17.40 7.86 11.34
N LEU A 167 17.67 6.56 11.40
CA LEU A 167 17.14 5.66 12.44
C LEU A 167 17.69 5.99 13.82
N VAL A 168 18.99 6.27 13.93
CA VAL A 168 19.64 6.66 15.19
C VAL A 168 19.06 7.98 15.70
N LYS A 169 18.90 8.97 14.82
CA LYS A 169 18.20 10.23 15.16
C LYS A 169 16.76 9.94 15.60
N GLY A 170 16.07 9.01 14.92
CA GLY A 170 14.74 8.55 15.25
C GLY A 170 14.64 7.84 16.61
N LYS A 171 15.72 7.31 17.19
CA LYS A 171 15.66 6.76 18.56
C LYS A 171 15.46 7.85 19.62
N LYS A 172 15.82 9.10 19.32
CA LYS A 172 15.50 10.24 20.18
C LYS A 172 13.98 10.37 20.29
N ASP A 173 13.47 10.43 21.53
CA ASP A 173 12.04 10.54 21.87
C ASP A 173 11.15 9.36 21.42
N GLN A 174 11.75 8.22 21.06
CA GLN A 174 11.03 7.02 20.62
C GLN A 174 9.93 6.60 21.62
N LYS A 175 10.26 6.54 22.91
CA LYS A 175 9.32 6.13 23.96
C LYS A 175 8.11 7.07 24.05
N SER A 176 8.35 8.39 23.98
CA SER A 176 7.28 9.38 24.03
C SER A 176 6.35 9.27 22.83
N ARG A 177 6.89 9.03 21.62
CA ARG A 177 6.06 8.80 20.43
C ARG A 177 5.29 7.49 20.49
N GLU A 178 5.89 6.43 21.04
CA GLU A 178 5.19 5.17 21.26
C GLU A 178 4.03 5.32 22.25
N GLU A 179 4.26 6.00 23.38
CA GLU A 179 3.21 6.33 24.35
C GLU A 179 2.09 7.15 23.72
N GLN A 180 2.44 8.13 22.88
CA GLN A 180 1.47 8.92 22.13
C GLN A 180 0.64 8.02 21.19
N MET A 181 1.28 7.14 20.41
CA MET A 181 0.57 6.23 19.50
C MET A 181 -0.35 5.25 20.21
N LEU A 182 0.06 4.74 21.37
CA LEU A 182 -0.79 3.86 22.19
C LEU A 182 -1.99 4.62 22.78
N LYS A 183 -1.85 5.92 23.06
CA LYS A 183 -2.90 6.75 23.64
C LYS A 183 -3.87 7.32 22.61
N GLU A 184 -3.35 7.79 21.48
CA GLU A 184 -4.08 8.62 20.52
C GLU A 184 -4.37 7.89 19.20
N GLY A 185 -3.65 6.79 18.91
CA GLY A 185 -3.71 6.11 17.63
C GLY A 185 -3.02 6.88 16.50
N TYR A 186 -3.20 6.41 15.27
CA TYR A 186 -2.65 7.04 14.08
C TYR A 186 -3.77 7.78 13.30
N PRO A 187 -3.60 9.06 12.90
CA PRO A 187 -4.62 9.78 12.15
C PRO A 187 -4.98 9.10 10.82
N ALA A 188 -6.28 8.95 10.55
CA ALA A 188 -6.78 8.30 9.34
C ALA A 188 -7.62 9.26 8.47
N TYR A 189 -7.90 8.82 7.24
CA TYR A 189 -8.90 9.39 6.33
C TYR A 189 -9.77 8.26 5.75
N THR A 190 -10.97 8.59 5.26
CA THR A 190 -11.88 7.60 4.68
C THR A 190 -12.05 7.80 3.18
N THR A 191 -12.07 6.69 2.43
CA THR A 191 -12.39 6.63 0.99
C THR A 191 -13.76 5.98 0.75
N SER A 192 -14.38 5.43 1.79
CA SER A 192 -15.60 4.60 1.67
C SER A 192 -16.86 5.37 1.30
N CYS A 193 -16.82 6.71 1.33
CA CYS A 193 -17.99 7.55 1.14
C CYS A 193 -18.25 7.88 -0.34
N ALA A 194 -17.28 7.66 -1.23
CA ALA A 194 -17.30 8.28 -2.55
C ALA A 194 -16.60 7.43 -3.62
N TRP A 195 -16.95 6.14 -3.70
CA TRP A 195 -16.72 5.34 -4.91
C TRP A 195 -17.57 5.89 -6.08
N LEU A 196 -17.16 5.62 -7.33
CA LEU A 196 -17.84 6.19 -8.50
C LEU A 196 -19.24 5.61 -8.71
N GLY A 197 -19.47 4.33 -8.43
CA GLY A 197 -20.75 3.66 -8.64
C GLY A 197 -21.89 4.11 -7.70
N TYR A 198 -21.64 5.05 -6.78
CA TYR A 198 -22.62 5.48 -5.79
C TYR A 198 -23.51 6.63 -6.26
N THR A 199 -24.80 6.50 -5.96
CA THR A 199 -25.78 7.58 -6.12
C THR A 199 -25.55 8.72 -5.12
N ASP A 200 -26.11 9.89 -5.40
CA ASP A 200 -26.04 11.04 -4.49
C ASP A 200 -26.65 10.77 -3.13
N GLN A 201 -27.70 9.96 -3.09
CA GLN A 201 -28.34 9.55 -1.84
C GLN A 201 -27.37 8.72 -1.00
N GLN A 202 -26.71 7.72 -1.61
CA GLN A 202 -25.73 6.88 -0.93
C GLN A 202 -24.53 7.70 -0.46
N LEU A 203 -23.97 8.55 -1.33
CA LEU A 203 -22.85 9.42 -1.00
C LEU A 203 -23.20 10.36 0.17
N THR A 204 -24.39 10.98 0.15
CA THR A 204 -24.86 11.86 1.22
C THR A 204 -25.00 11.09 2.54
N GLN A 205 -25.62 9.91 2.49
CA GLN A 205 -25.79 9.06 3.67
C GLN A 205 -24.43 8.67 4.26
N LEU A 206 -23.52 8.14 3.45
CA LEU A 206 -22.20 7.68 3.89
C LEU A 206 -21.31 8.82 4.40
N CYS A 207 -21.39 10.02 3.80
CA CYS A 207 -20.69 11.20 4.32
C CYS A 207 -21.22 11.59 5.71
N ASN A 208 -22.54 11.62 5.90
CA ASN A 208 -23.14 11.96 7.18
C ASN A 208 -22.81 10.92 8.27
N GLU A 209 -22.86 9.63 7.93
CA GLU A 209 -22.45 8.54 8.83
C GLU A 209 -20.98 8.66 9.22
N ALA A 210 -20.10 8.96 8.25
CA ALA A 210 -18.69 9.15 8.53
C ALA A 210 -18.42 10.38 9.40
N LEU A 211 -19.09 11.51 9.15
CA LEU A 211 -19.01 12.68 10.02
C LEU A 211 -19.47 12.34 11.45
N ALA A 212 -20.56 11.58 11.61
CA ALA A 212 -21.05 11.13 12.90
C ALA A 212 -20.07 10.20 13.63
N GLN A 213 -19.25 9.44 12.89
CA GLN A 213 -18.16 8.61 13.43
C GLN A 213 -16.88 9.41 13.74
N GLY A 214 -16.84 10.72 13.46
CA GLY A 214 -15.69 11.59 13.72
C GLY A 214 -14.67 11.70 12.58
N TRP A 215 -15.01 11.23 11.37
CA TRP A 215 -14.16 11.41 10.20
C TRP A 215 -14.08 12.89 9.80
N THR A 216 -12.87 13.37 9.56
CA THR A 216 -12.58 14.78 9.18
C THR A 216 -11.84 14.90 7.85
N LYS A 217 -11.52 13.76 7.21
CA LYS A 217 -10.71 13.67 6.01
C LYS A 217 -11.33 12.66 5.06
N PHE A 218 -11.62 13.09 3.83
CA PHE A 218 -12.43 12.36 2.87
C PHE A 218 -11.73 12.31 1.52
N LYS A 219 -11.67 11.12 0.90
CA LYS A 219 -11.18 10.94 -0.47
C LYS A 219 -12.35 10.61 -1.41
N VAL A 220 -12.38 11.25 -2.57
CA VAL A 220 -13.38 11.02 -3.64
C VAL A 220 -12.72 10.53 -4.92
N LYS A 221 -13.29 9.48 -5.52
CA LYS A 221 -12.90 9.01 -6.85
C LYS A 221 -13.41 9.97 -7.94
N VAL A 222 -12.55 10.28 -8.90
CA VAL A 222 -12.80 11.20 -10.04
C VAL A 222 -12.22 10.63 -11.34
N GLY A 223 -12.48 11.28 -12.49
CA GLY A 223 -11.76 11.03 -13.75
C GLY A 223 -12.45 10.16 -14.80
N ALA A 224 -13.72 9.84 -14.58
CA ALA A 224 -14.56 9.22 -15.60
C ALA A 224 -15.35 10.26 -16.41
N ASP A 225 -16.03 11.19 -15.73
CA ASP A 225 -16.82 12.26 -16.33
C ASP A 225 -16.66 13.55 -15.52
N LEU A 226 -16.22 14.62 -16.18
CA LEU A 226 -15.89 15.87 -15.51
C LEU A 226 -17.12 16.55 -14.87
N GLN A 227 -18.30 16.46 -15.49
CA GLN A 227 -19.50 17.06 -14.92
C GLN A 227 -19.96 16.29 -13.69
N ASP A 228 -19.81 14.97 -13.72
CA ASP A 228 -20.05 14.10 -12.58
C ASP A 228 -19.10 14.42 -11.42
N ASP A 229 -17.81 14.58 -11.71
CA ASP A 229 -16.80 14.95 -10.72
C ASP A 229 -17.12 16.30 -10.07
N ILE A 230 -17.44 17.33 -10.85
CA ILE A 230 -17.84 18.66 -10.36
C ILE A 230 -19.07 18.53 -9.44
N ARG A 231 -20.08 17.78 -9.88
CA ARG A 231 -21.32 17.57 -9.14
C ARG A 231 -21.07 16.88 -7.80
N ARG A 232 -20.30 15.78 -7.79
CA ARG A 232 -19.96 15.00 -6.59
C ARG A 232 -19.05 15.78 -5.64
N CYS A 233 -18.00 16.42 -6.14
CA CYS A 233 -17.11 17.26 -5.32
C CYS A 233 -17.88 18.43 -4.69
N SER A 234 -18.79 19.08 -5.43
CA SER A 234 -19.67 20.12 -4.90
C SER A 234 -20.56 19.60 -3.76
N LEU A 235 -21.17 18.43 -3.94
CA LEU A 235 -22.01 17.80 -2.92
C LEU A 235 -21.21 17.45 -1.66
N ILE A 236 -20.08 16.73 -1.80
CA ILE A 236 -19.23 16.36 -0.66
C ILE A 236 -18.74 17.60 0.07
N ARG A 237 -18.24 18.62 -0.66
CA ARG A 237 -17.73 19.85 -0.05
C ARG A 237 -18.81 20.58 0.76
N LYS A 238 -20.06 20.61 0.27
CA LYS A 238 -21.20 21.17 1.01
C LYS A 238 -21.51 20.39 2.29
N LEU A 239 -21.40 19.06 2.25
CA LEU A 239 -21.68 18.17 3.40
C LEU A 239 -20.59 18.25 4.48
N ILE A 240 -19.32 18.10 4.09
CA ILE A 240 -18.21 18.05 5.04
C ILE A 240 -17.77 19.45 5.51
N GLY A 241 -18.19 20.50 4.82
CA GLY A 241 -17.83 21.88 5.11
C GLY A 241 -16.41 22.26 4.68
N PRO A 242 -16.01 23.53 4.88
CA PRO A 242 -14.73 24.05 4.39
C PRO A 242 -13.52 23.60 5.23
N ASN A 243 -13.73 23.23 6.49
CA ASN A 243 -12.63 22.92 7.43
C ASN A 243 -12.15 21.46 7.35
N ASN A 244 -12.98 20.56 6.82
CA ASN A 244 -12.61 19.16 6.64
C ASN A 244 -11.77 18.97 5.38
N THR A 245 -10.84 18.03 5.43
CA THR A 245 -9.92 17.76 4.32
C THR A 245 -10.63 16.97 3.23
N LEU A 246 -10.49 17.42 1.98
CA LEU A 246 -10.92 16.71 0.79
C LEU A 246 -9.69 16.31 -0.01
N MET A 247 -9.67 15.08 -0.51
CA MET A 247 -8.68 14.57 -1.45
C MET A 247 -9.42 14.00 -2.65
N ILE A 248 -8.83 14.09 -3.84
CA ILE A 248 -9.39 13.50 -5.07
C ILE A 248 -8.41 12.46 -5.63
N ASP A 249 -8.94 11.43 -6.29
CA ASP A 249 -8.15 10.29 -6.77
C ASP A 249 -8.67 9.86 -8.15
N ALA A 250 -7.78 9.89 -9.14
CA ALA A 250 -8.13 9.64 -10.54
C ALA A 250 -7.74 8.26 -11.05
N ASN A 251 -7.02 7.45 -10.27
CA ASN A 251 -6.59 6.11 -10.67
C ASN A 251 -6.02 6.03 -12.10
N GLN A 252 -5.07 6.93 -12.38
CA GLN A 252 -4.16 6.91 -13.55
C GLN A 252 -4.81 7.27 -14.89
N ARG A 253 -6.00 7.88 -14.86
CA ARG A 253 -6.85 8.01 -16.05
C ARG A 253 -6.37 8.94 -17.14
N TRP A 254 -5.62 9.98 -16.80
CA TRP A 254 -5.41 11.10 -17.70
C TRP A 254 -3.98 11.18 -18.20
N ASP A 255 -3.81 11.72 -19.41
CA ASP A 255 -2.52 12.25 -19.85
C ASP A 255 -2.17 13.53 -19.06
N VAL A 256 -0.89 13.93 -19.09
CA VAL A 256 -0.37 15.09 -18.32
C VAL A 256 -1.18 16.37 -18.49
N ASN A 257 -1.46 16.80 -19.73
CA ASN A 257 -2.19 18.06 -19.99
C ASN A 257 -3.68 17.94 -19.65
N GLU A 258 -4.25 16.75 -19.83
CA GLU A 258 -5.62 16.46 -19.48
C GLU A 258 -5.78 16.54 -17.95
N ALA A 259 -4.89 15.91 -17.18
CA ALA A 259 -4.89 15.97 -15.72
C ALA A 259 -4.84 17.42 -15.22
N ILE A 260 -3.95 18.24 -15.76
CA ILE A 260 -3.84 19.66 -15.39
C ILE A 260 -5.17 20.38 -15.67
N THR A 261 -5.73 20.20 -16.87
CA THR A 261 -6.98 20.84 -17.28
C THR A 261 -8.16 20.39 -16.42
N TRP A 262 -8.24 19.10 -16.10
CA TRP A 262 -9.31 18.50 -15.32
C TRP A 262 -9.27 18.97 -13.88
N VAL A 263 -8.12 18.84 -13.21
CA VAL A 263 -7.96 19.23 -11.80
C VAL A 263 -8.11 20.73 -11.61
N THR A 264 -7.69 21.55 -12.59
CA THR A 264 -7.93 23.00 -12.55
C THR A 264 -9.41 23.35 -12.40
N LYS A 265 -10.32 22.57 -13.03
CA LYS A 265 -11.77 22.78 -12.90
C LYS A 265 -12.33 22.29 -11.56
N LEU A 266 -11.62 21.41 -10.86
CA LEU A 266 -12.00 20.94 -9.52
C LEU A 266 -11.37 21.78 -8.40
N ALA A 267 -10.52 22.75 -8.74
CA ALA A 267 -9.79 23.56 -7.77
C ALA A 267 -10.71 24.40 -6.86
N GLU A 268 -11.91 24.77 -7.32
CA GLU A 268 -12.90 25.50 -6.49
C GLU A 268 -13.31 24.72 -5.24
N PHE A 269 -13.18 23.38 -5.25
CA PHE A 269 -13.50 22.51 -4.12
C PHE A 269 -12.33 22.33 -3.14
N GLN A 270 -11.18 22.96 -3.41
CA GLN A 270 -9.98 22.98 -2.56
C GLN A 270 -9.53 21.58 -2.12
N PRO A 271 -9.23 20.65 -3.05
CA PRO A 271 -8.64 19.38 -2.69
C PRO A 271 -7.21 19.61 -2.15
N LEU A 272 -6.85 18.88 -1.10
CA LEU A 272 -5.49 18.86 -0.56
C LEU A 272 -4.50 18.27 -1.57
N TRP A 273 -4.91 17.18 -2.24
CA TRP A 273 -4.14 16.56 -3.31
C TRP A 273 -5.03 15.93 -4.38
N ILE A 274 -4.44 15.74 -5.56
CA ILE A 274 -4.87 14.77 -6.57
C ILE A 274 -3.96 13.53 -6.52
N GLU A 275 -4.57 12.36 -6.41
CA GLU A 275 -3.91 11.06 -6.35
C GLU A 275 -3.91 10.36 -7.71
N GLU A 276 -2.78 9.76 -8.08
CA GLU A 276 -2.54 9.06 -9.35
C GLU A 276 -3.19 9.77 -10.56
N PRO A 277 -2.82 11.03 -10.86
CA PRO A 277 -3.43 11.76 -11.98
C PRO A 277 -3.12 11.15 -13.36
N THR A 278 -2.02 10.40 -13.48
CA THR A 278 -1.54 9.79 -14.74
C THR A 278 -0.91 8.43 -14.45
N CYS A 279 -0.38 7.77 -15.48
CA CYS A 279 0.36 6.51 -15.42
C CYS A 279 1.37 6.48 -14.24
N PRO A 280 1.38 5.41 -13.42
CA PRO A 280 2.19 5.33 -12.20
C PRO A 280 3.70 5.29 -12.50
N ASP A 281 4.07 4.97 -13.74
CA ASP A 281 5.44 4.91 -14.22
C ASP A 281 5.94 6.28 -14.75
N ASP A 282 5.04 7.25 -14.95
CA ASP A 282 5.39 8.56 -15.51
C ASP A 282 5.81 9.56 -14.42
N ILE A 283 7.03 9.37 -13.90
CA ILE A 283 7.64 10.24 -12.87
C ILE A 283 7.71 11.70 -13.36
N LEU A 284 8.06 11.92 -14.64
CA LEU A 284 8.21 13.26 -15.22
C LEU A 284 6.85 13.92 -15.48
N GLY A 285 5.84 13.15 -15.85
CA GLY A 285 4.46 13.58 -15.95
C GLY A 285 3.92 14.03 -14.60
N HIS A 286 4.08 13.22 -13.55
CA HIS A 286 3.71 13.60 -12.18
C HIS A 286 4.42 14.88 -11.73
N ALA A 287 5.72 15.04 -12.02
CA ALA A 287 6.46 16.26 -11.72
C ALA A 287 5.93 17.50 -12.49
N SER A 288 5.51 17.31 -13.75
CA SER A 288 4.94 18.38 -14.57
C SER A 288 3.56 18.81 -14.07
N ILE A 289 2.70 17.85 -13.74
CA ILE A 289 1.37 18.09 -13.14
C ILE A 289 1.54 18.81 -11.80
N SER A 290 2.46 18.33 -10.94
CA SER A 290 2.73 18.94 -9.64
C SER A 290 3.14 20.41 -9.75
N LYS A 291 4.06 20.74 -10.66
CA LYS A 291 4.46 22.14 -10.91
C LYS A 291 3.31 23.02 -11.39
N ALA A 292 2.43 22.48 -12.23
CA ALA A 292 1.29 23.22 -12.78
C ALA A 292 0.17 23.45 -11.75
N LEU A 293 -0.05 22.51 -10.83
CA LEU A 293 -1.11 22.56 -9.82
C LEU A 293 -0.68 23.25 -8.52
N ALA A 294 0.62 23.33 -8.21
CA ALA A 294 1.13 23.98 -7.00
C ALA A 294 0.63 25.42 -6.81
N PRO A 295 0.53 26.30 -7.84
CA PRO A 295 -0.05 27.64 -7.69
C PRO A 295 -1.52 27.65 -7.24
N LEU A 296 -2.26 26.56 -7.44
CA LEU A 296 -3.64 26.38 -6.99
C LEU A 296 -3.72 25.81 -5.57
N GLY A 297 -2.58 25.52 -4.93
CA GLY A 297 -2.52 24.92 -3.60
C GLY A 297 -2.85 23.42 -3.56
N ILE A 298 -2.81 22.75 -4.72
CA ILE A 298 -3.17 21.33 -4.85
C ILE A 298 -1.89 20.50 -4.98
N GLY A 299 -1.66 19.58 -4.04
CA GLY A 299 -0.56 18.62 -4.11
C GLY A 299 -0.82 17.49 -5.09
N VAL A 300 0.24 16.76 -5.48
CA VAL A 300 0.13 15.51 -6.25
C VAL A 300 0.62 14.36 -5.37
N ALA A 301 -0.18 13.31 -5.29
CA ALA A 301 0.13 12.06 -4.59
C ALA A 301 0.14 10.89 -5.59
N SER A 302 1.00 9.91 -5.38
CA SER A 302 1.06 8.65 -6.14
C SER A 302 1.85 7.62 -5.34
N GLY A 303 1.61 6.33 -5.57
CA GLY A 303 2.45 5.29 -4.95
C GLY A 303 1.84 3.90 -4.82
N GLU A 304 0.52 3.75 -4.91
CA GLU A 304 -0.12 2.44 -4.70
C GLU A 304 0.20 1.42 -5.79
N GLN A 305 0.53 1.88 -7.00
CA GLN A 305 0.96 1.02 -8.12
C GLN A 305 2.36 1.35 -8.68
N HIS A 306 3.23 2.05 -7.93
CA HIS A 306 4.61 2.27 -8.40
C HIS A 306 5.34 0.94 -8.61
N GLN A 307 5.89 0.76 -9.81
CA GLN A 307 6.60 -0.45 -10.25
C GLN A 307 8.03 -0.17 -10.75
N ILE A 308 8.54 1.04 -10.54
CA ILE A 308 9.87 1.50 -11.01
C ILE A 308 10.57 2.26 -9.90
#